data_AF-A0A7K4M6N1-F1
#
_entry.id   AF-A0A7K4M6N1-F1
#
_cell.length_a   1.000
_cell.length_b   1.000
_cell.length_c   1.000
_cell.angle_alpha   90.00
_cell.angle_beta   90.00
_cell.angle_gamma   90.00
#
_symmetry.space_group_name_H-M   'P 1'
#
loop_
_entity.id
_entity.type
_entity.pdbx_description
1 polymer ?
#
loop_
_entity_poly.entity_id
_entity_poly.type
_entity_poly.pdbx_seq_one_letter_code
_entity_poly.pdbx_strand_id
1 'polypeptide(L)'
;AGNVINTNCSAAHSRQALSCKMAVEYDKFIESGKKWFCHVDDDNYVNVRTLVKLLSSYPHTQDIYIGKPSLDRPIQATERISENKMHPVHFWFATGGAGFCISRGLALKMSPWA
;
A
#
# COMPACT_ATOMS: atom_id res chain seq x y z
N ALA A 1 23.58 5.39 1.60
CA ALA A 1 22.29 5.77 2.18
C ALA A 1 21.92 4.73 3.23
N GLY A 2 21.38 5.14 4.38
CA GLY A 2 20.96 4.23 5.45
C GLY A 2 19.68 3.48 5.06
N ASN A 3 19.63 2.17 5.36
CA ASN A 3 18.44 1.33 5.13
C ASN A 3 17.41 1.42 6.28
N VAL A 4 17.70 2.21 7.31
CA VAL A 4 16.83 2.43 8.47
C VAL A 4 16.39 3.89 8.44
N ILE A 5 15.07 4.10 8.50
CA ILE A 5 14.46 5.43 8.46
C ILE A 5 13.70 5.63 9.76
N ASN A 6 14.13 6.60 10.57
CA ASN A 6 13.33 7.07 11.69
C ASN A 6 12.27 8.04 11.15
N THR A 7 11.01 7.64 11.21
CA THR A 7 9.88 8.42 10.67
C THR A 7 9.46 9.57 11.58
N ASN A 8 9.90 9.57 12.84
CA ASN A 8 9.38 10.45 13.91
C ASN A 8 7.86 10.39 14.13
N CYS A 9 7.19 9.37 13.58
CA CYS A 9 5.78 9.08 13.88
C CYS A 9 5.63 8.50 15.30
N SER A 10 4.40 8.54 15.84
CA SER A 10 4.08 7.89 17.11
C SER A 10 4.45 6.40 17.11
N ALA A 11 4.94 5.91 18.26
CA ALA A 11 5.21 4.49 18.49
C ALA A 11 3.94 3.67 18.77
N ALA A 12 2.77 4.31 18.89
CA ALA A 12 1.50 3.63 19.11
C ALA A 12 1.10 2.74 17.90
N HIS A 13 0.25 1.76 18.16
CA HIS A 13 -0.36 0.89 17.13
C HIS A 13 -1.75 1.37 16.71
N SER A 14 -2.02 2.67 16.82
CA SER A 14 -3.29 3.25 16.36
C SER A 14 -3.30 3.37 14.83
N ARG A 15 -4.49 3.41 14.22
CA ARG A 15 -4.64 3.62 12.77
C ARG A 15 -3.85 4.84 12.29
N GLN A 16 -3.93 5.96 13.00
CA GLN A 16 -3.23 7.19 12.64
C GLN A 16 -1.70 7.05 12.70
N ALA A 17 -1.17 6.36 13.73
CA ALA A 17 0.26 6.15 13.88
C ALA A 17 0.81 5.22 12.78
N LEU A 18 0.08 4.16 12.45
CA LEU A 18 0.44 3.24 11.36
C LEU A 18 0.35 3.93 9.99
N SER A 19 -0.70 4.72 9.75
CA SER A 19 -0.82 5.52 8.52
C SER A 19 0.33 6.52 8.36
N CYS A 20 0.79 7.16 9.44
CA CYS A 20 1.95 8.05 9.40
C CYS A 20 3.22 7.33 8.93
N LYS A 21 3.48 6.11 9.43
CA LYS A 21 4.63 5.30 9.00
C LYS A 21 4.50 4.86 7.54
N MET A 22 3.31 4.39 7.16
CA MET A 22 3.01 3.99 5.78
C MET A 22 3.18 5.14 4.78
N ALA A 23 2.78 6.37 5.13
CA ALA A 23 3.00 7.54 4.29
C ALA A 23 4.50 7.76 4.02
N VAL A 24 5.35 7.59 5.03
CA VAL A 24 6.81 7.70 4.86
C VAL A 24 7.36 6.59 3.96
N GLU A 25 6.89 5.35 4.11
CA GLU A 25 7.26 4.25 3.21
C GLU A 25 6.90 4.56 1.75
N TYR A 26 5.70 5.11 1.56
CA TYR A 26 5.17 5.49 0.26
C TYR A 26 5.99 6.62 -0.39
N ASP A 27 6.26 7.70 0.34
CA ASP A 27 7.07 8.83 -0.14
C ASP A 27 8.46 8.36 -0.56
N LYS A 28 9.10 7.52 0.26
CA LYS A 28 10.42 6.96 -0.05
C LYS A 28 10.40 6.10 -1.30
N PHE A 29 9.32 5.35 -1.53
CA PHE A 29 9.14 4.64 -2.79
C PHE A 29 9.00 5.59 -3.97
N ILE A 30 8.17 6.63 -3.88
CA ILE A 30 7.99 7.61 -4.95
C ILE A 30 9.32 8.26 -5.33
N GLU A 31 10.06 8.77 -4.33
CA GLU A 31 11.40 9.37 -4.46
C GLU A 31 12.41 8.41 -5.10
N SER A 32 12.35 7.12 -4.78
CA SER A 32 13.32 6.13 -5.27
C SER A 32 13.30 5.89 -6.79
N GLY A 33 12.24 6.32 -7.48
CA GLY A 33 12.06 6.05 -8.91
C GLY A 33 11.80 4.58 -9.26
N LYS A 34 11.65 3.69 -8.26
CA LYS A 34 11.48 2.25 -8.49
C LYS A 34 10.14 1.90 -9.12
N LYS A 35 10.10 0.72 -9.75
CA LYS A 35 8.96 0.19 -10.52
C LYS A 35 7.84 -0.37 -9.63
N TRP A 36 8.18 -0.90 -8.46
CA TRP A 36 7.26 -1.62 -7.59
C TRP A 36 7.50 -1.21 -6.13
N PHE A 37 6.40 -0.95 -5.42
CA PHE A 37 6.35 -0.83 -3.97
C PHE A 37 5.80 -2.14 -3.42
N CYS A 38 6.46 -2.72 -2.42
CA CYS A 38 5.95 -3.86 -1.68
C CYS A 38 6.09 -3.58 -0.19
N HIS A 39 4.97 -3.64 0.53
CA HIS A 39 4.92 -3.52 1.98
C HIS A 39 4.86 -4.91 2.61
N VAL A 40 5.59 -5.09 3.71
CA VAL A 40 5.61 -6.29 4.55
C VAL A 40 5.88 -5.87 6.00
N ASP A 41 5.35 -6.63 6.96
CA ASP A 41 5.62 -6.44 8.39
C ASP A 41 6.95 -7.10 8.80
N ASP A 42 7.43 -6.81 10.02
CA ASP A 42 8.69 -7.34 10.55
C ASP A 42 8.64 -8.84 10.92
N ASP A 43 7.43 -9.38 11.01
CA ASP A 43 7.15 -10.80 11.22
C ASP A 43 6.91 -11.58 9.91
N ASN A 44 7.07 -10.94 8.75
CA ASN A 44 6.87 -11.57 7.44
C ASN A 44 8.16 -12.19 6.87
N TYR A 45 8.04 -13.36 6.24
CA TYR A 45 9.10 -13.96 5.42
C TYR A 45 8.87 -13.66 3.93
N VAL A 46 9.90 -13.13 3.25
CA VAL A 46 9.82 -12.77 1.82
C VAL A 46 10.69 -13.68 0.96
N ASN A 47 10.04 -14.46 0.08
CA ASN A 47 10.75 -15.15 -1.00
C ASN A 47 10.98 -14.19 -2.19
N VAL A 48 12.13 -13.52 -2.19
CA VAL A 48 12.47 -12.48 -3.18
C VAL A 48 12.49 -13.01 -4.62
N ARG A 49 12.97 -14.25 -4.86
CA ARG A 49 13.06 -14.81 -6.22
C ARG A 49 11.68 -15.02 -6.82
N THR A 50 10.76 -15.59 -6.05
CA THR A 50 9.36 -15.78 -6.47
C THR A 50 8.66 -14.44 -6.64
N LEU A 51 8.90 -13.48 -5.73
CA LEU A 51 8.33 -12.14 -5.82
C LEU A 51 8.74 -11.44 -7.12
N VAL A 52 10.04 -11.40 -7.43
CA VAL A 52 10.53 -10.78 -8.67
C VAL A 52 9.94 -11.47 -9.92
N LYS A 53 9.85 -12.81 -9.91
CA LYS A 53 9.22 -13.57 -11.00
C LYS A 53 7.76 -13.16 -11.19
N LEU A 54 6.99 -13.08 -10.11
CA LEU A 54 5.59 -12.64 -10.16
C LEU A 54 5.46 -11.20 -10.67
N LEU A 55 6.21 -10.26 -10.12
CA LEU A 55 6.11 -8.85 -10.51
C LEU A 55 6.55 -8.63 -11.98
N SER A 56 7.43 -9.46 -12.51
CA SER A 56 7.88 -9.39 -13.90
C SER A 56 6.80 -9.74 -14.93
N SER A 57 5.73 -10.43 -14.52
CA SER A 57 4.61 -10.77 -15.43
C SER A 57 3.60 -9.64 -15.60
N TYR A 58 3.77 -8.50 -14.90
CA TYR A 58 2.85 -7.37 -14.95
C TYR A 58 3.54 -6.09 -15.42
N PRO A 59 2.86 -5.24 -16.22
CA PRO A 59 3.39 -3.94 -16.61
C PRO A 59 3.33 -2.95 -15.43
N HIS A 60 4.49 -2.54 -14.93
CA HIS A 60 4.60 -1.62 -13.78
C HIS A 60 4.09 -0.19 -14.04
N THR A 61 3.73 0.14 -15.28
CA THR A 61 3.15 1.43 -15.69
C THR A 61 1.63 1.43 -15.67
N GLN A 62 0.98 0.27 -15.52
CA GLN A 62 -0.47 0.15 -15.39
C GLN A 62 -0.91 0.17 -13.92
N ASP A 63 -2.22 0.16 -13.70
CA ASP A 63 -2.85 0.16 -12.38
C ASP A 63 -2.88 -1.28 -11.81
N ILE A 64 -1.84 -1.69 -11.09
CA ILE A 64 -1.70 -3.06 -10.56
C ILE A 64 -1.57 -3.01 -9.04
N TYR A 65 -2.47 -3.73 -8.36
CA TYR A 65 -2.46 -3.97 -6.93
C TYR A 65 -2.53 -5.48 -6.66
N ILE A 66 -1.51 -6.03 -6.02
CA ILE A 66 -1.36 -7.46 -5.76
C ILE A 66 -1.27 -7.69 -4.26
N GLY A 67 -2.10 -8.60 -3.75
CA GLY A 67 -2.04 -9.04 -2.36
C GLY A 67 -3.16 -10.03 -2.06
N LYS A 68 -3.15 -10.59 -0.85
CA LYS A 68 -4.22 -11.47 -0.38
C LYS A 68 -5.42 -10.62 0.05
N PRO A 69 -6.64 -10.82 -0.50
CA PRO A 69 -7.82 -10.11 -0.03
C PRO A 69 -8.05 -10.31 1.47
N SER A 70 -8.39 -9.24 2.18
CA SER A 70 -8.52 -9.28 3.64
C SER A 70 -9.79 -9.91 4.17
N LEU A 71 -10.79 -10.03 3.33
CA LEU A 71 -12.07 -10.65 3.64
C LEU A 71 -12.40 -11.63 2.50
N ASP A 72 -13.38 -12.48 2.71
CA ASP A 72 -14.00 -13.33 1.68
C ASP A 72 -15.06 -12.55 0.86
N ARG A 73 -15.28 -11.28 1.19
CA ARG A 73 -16.23 -10.36 0.56
C ARG A 73 -15.68 -8.93 0.50
N PRO A 74 -16.15 -8.06 -0.41
CA PRO A 74 -15.78 -6.64 -0.42
C PRO A 74 -16.10 -5.96 0.91
N ILE A 75 -15.25 -5.03 1.36
CA ILE A 75 -15.58 -4.17 2.48
C ILE A 75 -16.69 -3.20 2.08
N GLN A 76 -17.59 -2.92 3.01
CA GLN A 76 -18.59 -1.86 2.88
C GLN A 76 -18.08 -0.64 3.63
N ALA A 77 -17.95 0.47 2.92
CA ALA A 77 -17.53 1.75 3.49
C ALA A 77 -18.38 2.89 2.93
N THR A 78 -18.20 4.09 3.47
CA THR A 78 -18.86 5.30 2.97
C THR A 78 -17.82 6.32 2.55
N GLU A 79 -17.91 6.77 1.31
CA GLU A 79 -17.13 7.88 0.78
C GLU A 79 -17.90 9.20 0.98
N ARG A 80 -17.21 10.24 1.46
CA ARG A 80 -17.79 11.59 1.60
C ARG A 80 -17.53 12.38 0.32
N ILE A 81 -18.56 12.56 -0.50
CA ILE A 81 -18.48 13.29 -1.78
C ILE A 81 -18.63 14.81 -1.57
N SER A 82 -19.44 15.20 -0.58
CA SER A 82 -19.57 16.60 -0.13
C SER A 82 -20.00 16.65 1.33
N GLU A 83 -20.08 17.84 1.93
CA GLU A 83 -20.37 17.98 3.36
C GLU A 83 -21.62 17.24 3.84
N ASN A 84 -22.62 17.12 2.97
CA ASN A 84 -23.90 16.49 3.25
C ASN A 84 -24.21 15.27 2.37
N LYS A 85 -23.24 14.77 1.59
CA LYS A 85 -23.46 13.62 0.70
C LYS A 85 -22.43 12.53 0.95
N MET A 86 -22.90 11.43 1.54
CA MET A 86 -22.14 10.18 1.65
C MET A 86 -22.63 9.18 0.61
N HIS A 87 -21.71 8.41 0.04
CA HIS A 87 -22.00 7.36 -0.92
C HIS A 87 -21.45 6.02 -0.42
N PRO A 88 -22.27 4.95 -0.38
CA PRO A 88 -21.78 3.63 -0.04
C PRO A 88 -20.85 3.12 -1.14
N VAL A 89 -19.67 2.65 -0.76
CA VAL A 89 -18.66 2.07 -1.66
C VAL A 89 -18.32 0.66 -1.22
N HIS A 90 -18.04 -0.18 -2.21
CA HIS A 90 -17.70 -1.59 -2.02
C HIS A 90 -16.40 -1.89 -2.74
N PHE A 91 -15.38 -2.34 -2.02
CA PHE A 91 -14.08 -2.61 -2.63
C PHE A 91 -13.34 -3.75 -1.93
N TRP A 92 -12.36 -4.30 -2.63
CA TRP A 92 -11.41 -5.25 -2.06
C TRP A 92 -10.15 -4.50 -1.61
N PHE A 93 -9.53 -4.97 -0.54
CA PHE A 93 -8.22 -4.49 -0.10
C PHE A 93 -7.35 -5.68 0.33
N ALA A 94 -6.05 -5.57 0.14
CA ALA A 94 -5.11 -6.58 0.57
C ALA A 94 -4.87 -6.51 2.09
N THR A 95 -4.70 -7.66 2.75
CA THR A 95 -4.27 -7.72 4.14
C THR A 95 -2.83 -7.22 4.28
N GLY A 96 -2.62 -6.18 5.09
CA GLY A 96 -1.29 -5.60 5.36
C GLY A 96 -0.26 -6.65 5.78
N GLY A 97 -0.55 -7.40 6.85
CA GLY A 97 0.37 -8.43 7.37
C GLY A 97 0.52 -9.71 6.51
N ALA A 98 -0.15 -9.80 5.36
CA ALA A 98 0.17 -10.80 4.34
C ALA A 98 1.16 -10.28 3.29
N GLY A 99 1.52 -9.00 3.38
CA GLY A 99 2.21 -8.24 2.38
C GLY A 99 1.35 -7.89 1.17
N PHE A 100 1.69 -6.78 0.53
CA PHE A 100 1.09 -6.37 -0.74
C PHE A 100 2.09 -5.62 -1.60
N CYS A 101 1.83 -5.57 -2.90
CA CYS A 101 2.60 -4.75 -3.84
C CYS A 101 1.69 -3.89 -4.72
N ILE A 102 2.15 -2.68 -5.03
CA ILE A 102 1.54 -1.79 -6.04
C ILE A 102 2.56 -1.41 -7.10
N SER A 103 2.10 -1.28 -8.34
CA SER A 103 2.90 -0.76 -9.44
C SER A 103 3.16 0.74 -9.29
N ARG A 104 4.24 1.23 -9.89
CA ARG A 104 4.52 2.67 -9.94
C ARG A 104 3.40 3.44 -10.63
N GLY A 105 2.81 2.90 -11.70
CA GLY A 105 1.68 3.52 -12.40
C GLY A 105 0.52 3.81 -11.45
N LEU A 106 0.12 2.80 -10.66
CA LEU A 106 -0.93 2.94 -9.66
C LEU A 106 -0.54 3.93 -8.55
N ALA A 107 0.68 3.83 -8.04
CA ALA A 107 1.14 4.72 -6.98
C ALA A 107 1.13 6.19 -7.42
N LEU A 108 1.63 6.52 -8.61
CA LEU A 108 1.58 7.91 -9.09
C LEU A 108 0.15 8.45 -9.19
N LYS A 109 -0.81 7.58 -9.51
CA LYS A 109 -2.24 7.93 -9.52
C LYS A 109 -2.80 8.13 -8.11
N MET A 110 -2.34 7.38 -7.12
CA MET A 110 -2.78 7.50 -5.72
C MET A 110 -2.18 8.72 -5.00
N SER A 111 -1.07 9.29 -5.48
CA SER A 111 -0.33 10.38 -4.81
C SER A 111 -1.17 11.57 -4.31
N PRO A 112 -2.25 12.05 -4.98
CA PRO A 112 -3.07 13.13 -4.44
C PRO A 112 -3.83 12.78 -3.14
N TRP A 113 -3.94 11.50 -2.80
CA TRP A 113 -4.70 10.98 -1.65
C TRP A 113 -3.86 10.20 -0.64
N ALA A 114 -2.60 9.91 -0.98
CA ALA A 114 -1.69 9.06 -0.21
C ALA A 114 -0.97 9.84 0.89
#